data_AF-A0A8I3S5F3-F1
#
_entry.id   AF-A0A8I3S5F3-F1
#
_cell.length_a   1.000
_cell.length_b   1.000
_cell.length_c   1.000
_cell.angle_alpha   90.00
_cell.angle_beta   90.00
_cell.angle_gamma   90.00
#
_symmetry.space_group_name_H-M   'P 1'
#
loop_
_entity.id
_entity.type
_entity.pdbx_description
1 polymer ?
#
loop_
_entity_poly.entity_id
_entity_poly.type
_entity_poly.pdbx_seq_one_letter_code
_entity_poly.pdbx_strand_id
1 'polypeptide(L)'
;MAAATVVVPVEWIKNWEKSGRGEFLHLCRILSENKSHDSSTYRDFQQALYELSYHVIKGNLKHEQASNVLNDISEFREDMPSILADVFCILDIETNCLEEKSKRDYFTQLVLACLYLVSDTVLKERLDPETLESLGLIKQSQQFNQKSVKIKTKLFYKQQKFNLLREENEGYAKLIAELGQDLSGNITSDLILENIKSLIGCFNLDPNRVLDVILEVFECRPEHDDFFISLLESYMSMCEPQTLCHILGFKFKFYQEPNGETPSSLYRVAAVLLQFNLIDLDDLYVHLLPADNCIMDEHKREIVEAKQIVRKLTMVVLSSEKIDEREKEKEKEEEKVEKPPDNQKLGLLEALLKIGDWQHAQNIMDQMPPYYAASHKLIALAICKLIHITIEPLYRRYVGLLH
;
A
#
# COMPACT_ATOMS: atom_id res chain seq x y z
N MET A 1 -10.60 -44.32 32.33
CA MET A 1 -10.48 -44.17 33.80
C MET A 1 -11.06 -42.81 34.14
N ALA A 2 -12.15 -42.78 34.91
CA ALA A 2 -12.81 -41.55 35.31
C ALA A 2 -11.83 -40.73 36.17
N ALA A 3 -11.41 -39.57 35.68
CA ALA A 3 -10.66 -38.62 36.49
C ALA A 3 -11.59 -38.20 37.64
N ALA A 4 -11.21 -38.52 38.87
CA ALA A 4 -11.92 -38.06 40.05
C ALA A 4 -11.83 -36.53 40.05
N THR A 5 -12.94 -35.85 39.73
CA THR A 5 -13.02 -34.39 39.79
C THR A 5 -12.72 -33.97 41.21
N VAL A 6 -11.67 -33.17 41.41
CA VAL A 6 -11.41 -32.53 42.69
C VAL A 6 -12.53 -31.54 42.96
N VAL A 7 -13.46 -31.90 43.85
CA VAL A 7 -14.56 -31.05 44.28
C VAL A 7 -14.25 -30.58 45.69
N VAL A 8 -14.19 -29.26 45.90
CA VAL A 8 -14.09 -28.68 47.24
C VAL A 8 -15.41 -28.94 47.96
N PRO A 9 -15.43 -29.73 49.06
CA PRO A 9 -16.67 -30.06 49.74
C PRO A 9 -17.37 -28.81 50.28
N VAL A 10 -18.69 -28.72 50.09
CA VAL A 10 -19.51 -27.61 50.59
C VAL A 10 -19.40 -27.48 52.12
N GLU A 11 -19.12 -28.57 52.82
CA GLU A 11 -18.90 -28.60 54.27
C GLU A 11 -17.66 -27.81 54.70
N TRP A 12 -16.59 -27.81 53.89
CA TRP A 12 -15.39 -27.03 54.16
C TRP A 12 -15.70 -25.53 54.13
N ILE A 13 -16.58 -25.13 53.22
CA ILE A 13 -16.97 -23.74 53.02
C ILE A 13 -17.92 -23.28 54.13
N LYS A 14 -18.85 -24.14 54.55
CA LYS A 14 -19.71 -23.88 55.71
C LYS A 14 -18.94 -23.75 57.02
N ASN A 15 -17.83 -24.48 57.17
CA ASN A 15 -16.95 -24.46 58.35
C ASN A 15 -15.61 -23.78 58.10
N TRP A 16 -15.57 -22.78 57.20
CA TRP A 16 -14.32 -22.19 56.69
C TRP A 16 -13.36 -21.70 57.78
N GLU A 17 -13.88 -21.02 58.79
CA GLU A 17 -13.10 -20.47 59.91
C GLU A 17 -12.63 -21.53 60.91
N LYS A 18 -13.31 -22.68 61.00
CA LYS A 18 -13.02 -23.71 62.02
C LYS A 18 -12.04 -24.78 61.52
N SER A 19 -12.23 -25.28 60.30
CA SER A 19 -11.37 -26.33 59.73
C SER A 19 -11.18 -26.22 58.22
N GLY A 20 -12.15 -25.64 57.50
CA GLY A 20 -12.13 -25.59 56.03
C GLY A 20 -10.92 -24.91 55.40
N ARG A 21 -10.45 -23.78 55.96
CA ARG A 21 -9.22 -23.11 55.49
C ARG A 21 -8.00 -24.04 55.60
N GLY A 22 -7.87 -24.74 56.72
CA GLY A 22 -6.74 -25.64 56.98
C GLY A 22 -6.78 -26.88 56.08
N GLU A 23 -7.97 -27.46 55.89
CA GLU A 23 -8.19 -28.61 55.01
C GLU A 23 -7.89 -28.26 53.54
N PHE A 24 -8.30 -27.07 53.08
CA PHE A 24 -7.99 -26.59 51.73
C PHE A 24 -6.50 -26.31 51.53
N LEU A 25 -5.82 -25.65 52.48
CA LEU A 25 -4.38 -25.43 52.42
C LEU A 25 -3.60 -26.74 52.41
N HIS A 26 -4.03 -27.73 53.18
CA HIS A 26 -3.43 -29.06 53.18
C HIS A 26 -3.59 -29.76 51.82
N LEU A 27 -4.78 -29.69 51.22
CA LEU A 27 -5.03 -30.18 49.87
C LEU A 27 -4.11 -29.50 48.84
N CYS A 28 -4.00 -28.17 48.88
CA CYS A 28 -3.11 -27.42 48.00
C CYS A 28 -1.63 -27.77 48.19
N ARG A 29 -1.19 -28.05 49.42
CA ARG A 29 0.18 -28.52 49.69
C ARG A 29 0.44 -29.91 49.09
N ILE A 30 -0.47 -30.86 49.28
CA ILE A 30 -0.36 -32.22 48.69
C ILE A 30 -0.28 -32.13 47.16
N LEU A 31 -1.13 -31.29 46.55
CA LEU A 31 -1.15 -31.09 45.10
C LEU A 31 0.08 -30.33 44.58
N SER A 32 0.77 -29.57 45.44
CA SER A 32 1.98 -28.81 45.10
C SER A 32 3.29 -29.58 45.33
N GLU A 33 3.31 -30.58 46.22
CA GLU A 33 4.48 -31.42 46.52
C GLU A 33 4.80 -32.41 45.40
N ASN A 34 3.79 -32.85 44.65
CA ASN A 34 3.95 -33.70 43.47
C ASN A 34 4.40 -32.88 42.26
N LYS A 35 5.66 -32.43 42.26
CA LYS A 35 6.33 -31.73 41.15
C LYS A 35 6.59 -32.61 39.92
N SER A 36 6.10 -33.85 39.86
CA SER A 36 6.09 -34.58 38.59
C SER A 36 5.14 -33.83 37.65
N HIS A 37 5.59 -33.54 36.43
CA HIS A 37 4.78 -32.96 35.35
C HIS A 37 3.68 -33.93 34.86
N ASP A 38 3.05 -34.68 35.76
CA ASP A 38 1.86 -35.44 35.44
C ASP A 38 0.72 -34.44 35.28
N SER A 39 0.24 -34.31 34.04
CA SER A 39 -0.84 -33.39 33.66
C SER A 39 -2.11 -33.48 34.52
N SER A 40 -2.27 -34.52 35.34
CA SER A 40 -3.40 -34.70 36.25
C SER A 40 -3.30 -33.83 37.50
N THR A 41 -2.18 -33.82 38.22
CA THR A 41 -2.05 -33.07 39.49
C THR A 41 -2.11 -31.56 39.27
N TYR A 42 -1.59 -31.09 38.13
CA TYR A 42 -1.71 -29.69 37.71
C TYR A 42 -3.16 -29.28 37.42
N ARG A 43 -3.93 -30.14 36.73
CA ARG A 43 -5.37 -29.92 36.46
C ARG A 43 -6.19 -29.98 37.74
N ASP A 44 -5.87 -30.90 38.64
CA ASP A 44 -6.52 -31.07 39.93
C ASP A 44 -6.32 -29.83 40.83
N PHE A 45 -5.12 -29.22 40.78
CA PHE A 45 -4.84 -27.96 41.45
C PHE A 45 -5.60 -26.78 40.83
N GLN A 46 -5.62 -26.67 39.49
CA GLN A 46 -6.44 -25.67 38.79
C GLN A 46 -7.93 -25.80 39.15
N GLN A 47 -8.44 -27.03 39.21
CA GLN A 47 -9.82 -27.31 39.59
C GLN A 47 -10.09 -26.88 41.04
N ALA A 48 -9.19 -27.17 41.98
CA ALA A 48 -9.34 -26.76 43.37
C ALA A 48 -9.43 -25.22 43.52
N LEU A 49 -8.61 -24.48 42.78
CA LEU A 49 -8.66 -23.01 42.74
C LEU A 49 -9.95 -22.50 42.09
N TYR A 50 -10.35 -23.10 40.96
CA TYR A 50 -11.58 -22.79 40.26
C TYR A 50 -12.80 -22.97 41.18
N GLU A 51 -12.92 -24.11 41.87
CA GLU A 51 -14.03 -24.36 42.79
C GLU A 51 -14.06 -23.35 43.94
N LEU A 52 -12.92 -23.03 44.54
CA LEU A 52 -12.84 -22.01 45.60
C LEU A 52 -13.35 -20.66 45.10
N SER A 53 -12.85 -20.20 43.95
CA SER A 53 -13.25 -18.94 43.33
C SER A 53 -14.72 -18.96 42.90
N TYR A 54 -15.23 -20.09 42.41
CA TYR A 54 -16.63 -20.26 42.02
C TYR A 54 -17.58 -20.21 43.22
N HIS A 55 -17.16 -20.71 44.39
CA HIS A 55 -17.92 -20.57 45.62
C HIS A 55 -18.02 -19.13 46.12
N VAL A 56 -17.02 -18.29 45.85
CA VAL A 56 -17.11 -16.84 46.06
C VAL A 56 -18.14 -16.22 45.12
N ILE A 57 -18.13 -16.59 43.84
CA ILE A 57 -19.10 -16.09 42.84
C ILE A 57 -20.54 -16.50 43.18
N LYS A 58 -20.74 -17.70 43.75
CA LYS A 58 -22.03 -18.14 44.29
C LYS A 58 -22.46 -17.44 45.58
N GLY A 59 -21.59 -16.64 46.21
CA GLY A 59 -21.85 -15.95 47.47
C GLY A 59 -21.72 -16.82 48.73
N ASN A 60 -21.16 -18.03 48.62
CA ASN A 60 -20.98 -18.94 49.76
C ASN A 60 -19.74 -18.61 50.59
N LEU A 61 -18.78 -17.89 50.02
CA LEU A 61 -17.52 -17.51 50.66
C LEU A 61 -17.24 -16.02 50.40
N LYS A 62 -16.69 -15.30 51.39
CA LYS A 62 -16.31 -13.89 51.22
C LYS A 62 -15.04 -13.78 50.38
N HIS A 63 -14.96 -12.78 49.50
CA HIS A 63 -13.78 -12.54 48.64
C HIS A 63 -12.49 -12.31 49.44
N GLU A 64 -12.55 -11.64 50.60
CA GLU A 64 -11.40 -11.47 51.51
C GLU A 64 -10.87 -12.80 52.05
N GLN A 65 -11.78 -13.73 52.38
CA GLN A 65 -11.41 -15.03 52.92
C GLN A 65 -10.72 -15.91 51.86
N ALA A 66 -11.17 -15.83 50.61
CA ALA A 66 -10.54 -16.50 49.48
C ALA A 66 -9.17 -15.88 49.15
N SER A 67 -9.09 -14.55 49.03
CA SER A 67 -7.84 -13.83 48.76
C SER A 67 -6.74 -14.16 49.77
N ASN A 68 -7.08 -14.18 51.07
CA ASN A 68 -6.11 -14.54 52.12
C ASN A 68 -5.55 -15.96 51.99
N VAL A 69 -6.36 -16.92 51.54
CA VAL A 69 -5.89 -18.31 51.34
C VAL A 69 -5.09 -18.44 50.05
N LEU A 70 -5.46 -17.71 49.00
CA LEU A 70 -4.67 -17.64 47.78
C LEU A 70 -3.28 -17.02 48.02
N ASN A 71 -3.19 -16.05 48.94
CA ASN A 71 -1.91 -15.48 49.37
C ASN A 71 -1.04 -16.50 50.10
N ASP A 72 -1.59 -17.24 51.06
CA ASP A 72 -0.86 -18.32 51.74
C ASP A 72 -0.34 -19.38 50.74
N ILE A 73 -1.09 -19.64 49.67
CA ILE A 73 -0.69 -20.58 48.61
C ILE A 73 0.48 -20.05 47.78
N SER A 74 0.54 -18.74 47.56
CA SER A 74 1.64 -18.12 46.83
C SER A 74 3.00 -18.26 47.54
N GLU A 75 3.02 -18.45 48.87
CA GLU A 75 4.27 -18.61 49.64
C GLU A 75 5.01 -19.92 49.33
N PHE A 76 4.28 -20.98 48.92
CA PHE A 76 4.87 -22.29 48.65
C PHE A 76 4.84 -22.68 47.17
N ARG A 77 4.28 -21.83 46.29
CA ARG A 77 4.15 -22.11 44.86
C ARG A 77 4.35 -20.85 44.00
N GLU A 78 5.49 -20.78 43.31
CA GLU A 78 5.90 -19.60 42.52
C GLU A 78 5.07 -19.37 41.24
N ASP A 79 4.55 -20.43 40.60
CA ASP A 79 3.72 -20.35 39.39
C ASP A 79 2.25 -20.01 39.69
N MET A 80 1.89 -19.84 40.96
CA MET A 80 0.52 -19.59 41.43
C MET A 80 -0.16 -18.37 40.77
N PRO A 81 0.49 -17.21 40.58
CA PRO A 81 -0.15 -16.06 39.93
C PRO A 81 -0.59 -16.32 38.49
N SER A 82 0.18 -17.10 37.73
CA SER A 82 -0.15 -17.46 36.35
C SER A 82 -1.33 -18.43 36.30
N ILE A 83 -1.34 -19.44 37.18
CA ILE A 83 -2.44 -20.41 37.28
C ILE A 83 -3.73 -19.73 37.70
N LEU A 84 -3.65 -18.83 38.67
CA LEU A 84 -4.79 -18.07 39.16
C LEU A 84 -5.36 -17.16 38.06
N ALA A 85 -4.51 -16.53 37.25
CA ALA A 85 -4.95 -15.74 36.11
C ALA A 85 -5.69 -16.58 35.05
N ASP A 86 -5.24 -17.81 34.78
CA ASP A 86 -5.95 -18.73 33.88
C ASP A 86 -7.32 -19.14 34.44
N VAL A 87 -7.41 -19.40 35.75
CA VAL A 87 -8.69 -19.66 36.43
C VAL A 87 -9.62 -18.45 36.34
N PHE A 88 -9.09 -17.24 36.58
CA PHE A 88 -9.86 -16.01 36.43
C PHE A 88 -10.33 -15.79 34.99
N CYS A 89 -9.53 -16.13 33.99
CA CYS A 89 -9.93 -16.06 32.58
C CYS A 89 -11.17 -16.93 32.29
N ILE A 90 -11.18 -18.17 32.78
CA ILE A 90 -12.34 -19.07 32.62
C ILE A 90 -13.57 -18.50 33.33
N LEU A 91 -13.41 -18.06 34.58
CA LEU A 91 -14.51 -17.47 35.36
C LEU A 91 -15.02 -16.16 34.77
N ASP A 92 -14.15 -15.37 34.13
CA ASP A 92 -14.53 -14.15 33.43
C ASP A 92 -15.48 -14.48 32.27
N ILE A 93 -15.13 -15.47 31.45
CA ILE A 93 -15.97 -15.95 30.35
C ILE A 93 -17.29 -16.50 30.88
N GLU A 94 -17.26 -17.37 31.90
CA GLU A 94 -18.47 -17.97 32.46
C GLU A 94 -19.42 -16.93 33.07
N THR A 95 -18.88 -15.96 33.83
CA THR A 95 -19.71 -14.91 34.44
C THR A 95 -20.27 -13.94 33.40
N ASN A 96 -19.55 -13.67 32.31
CA ASN A 96 -20.08 -12.91 31.18
C ASN A 96 -21.21 -13.67 30.46
N CYS A 97 -21.10 -14.99 30.29
CA CYS A 97 -22.14 -15.80 29.66
C CYS A 97 -23.41 -15.98 30.54
N LEU A 98 -23.29 -15.88 31.86
CA LEU A 98 -24.43 -16.04 32.78
C LEU A 98 -25.37 -14.84 32.82
N GLU A 99 -24.94 -13.66 32.35
CA GLU A 99 -25.69 -12.39 32.34
C GLU A 99 -26.26 -11.95 33.73
N GLU A 100 -25.82 -12.57 34.82
CA GLU A 100 -26.24 -12.24 36.19
C GLU A 100 -25.31 -11.20 36.83
N LYS A 101 -25.82 -9.96 36.98
CA LYS A 101 -25.05 -8.83 37.52
C LYS A 101 -24.46 -9.08 38.91
N SER A 102 -25.17 -9.77 39.80
CA SER A 102 -24.70 -10.07 41.17
C SER A 102 -23.46 -10.97 41.17
N LYS A 103 -23.46 -12.04 40.37
CA LYS A 103 -22.31 -12.95 40.21
C LYS A 103 -21.12 -12.24 39.59
N ARG A 104 -21.38 -11.33 38.64
CA ARG A 104 -20.36 -10.49 38.02
C ARG A 104 -19.69 -9.55 39.00
N ASP A 105 -20.48 -8.92 39.88
CA ASP A 105 -19.97 -8.05 40.94
C ASP A 105 -19.11 -8.85 41.94
N TYR A 106 -19.53 -10.08 42.32
CA TYR A 106 -18.74 -10.95 43.19
C TYR A 106 -17.41 -11.37 42.56
N PHE A 107 -17.39 -11.69 41.26
CA PHE A 107 -16.14 -11.98 40.53
C PHE A 107 -15.22 -10.76 40.50
N THR A 108 -15.75 -9.58 40.16
CA THR A 108 -14.97 -8.34 40.10
C THR A 108 -14.35 -8.02 41.46
N GLN A 109 -15.11 -8.18 42.56
CA GLN A 109 -14.60 -8.01 43.93
C GLN A 109 -13.51 -9.02 44.29
N LEU A 110 -13.63 -10.28 43.84
CA LEU A 110 -12.61 -11.29 44.06
C LEU A 110 -11.29 -10.94 43.34
N VAL A 111 -11.38 -10.52 42.07
CA VAL A 111 -10.19 -10.13 41.30
C VAL A 111 -9.56 -8.86 41.88
N LEU A 112 -10.36 -7.86 42.28
CA LEU A 112 -9.86 -6.67 42.99
C LEU A 112 -9.11 -7.04 44.27
N ALA A 113 -9.65 -7.98 45.04
CA ALA A 113 -9.00 -8.49 46.26
C ALA A 113 -7.73 -9.31 45.97
N CYS A 114 -7.46 -9.70 44.72
CA CYS A 114 -6.28 -10.48 44.33
C CYS A 114 -5.28 -9.69 43.48
N LEU A 115 -5.46 -8.38 43.29
CA LEU A 115 -4.55 -7.53 42.50
C LEU A 115 -3.12 -7.47 43.06
N TYR A 116 -2.93 -7.72 44.36
CA TYR A 116 -1.60 -7.80 44.96
C TYR A 116 -0.90 -9.15 44.70
N LEU A 117 -1.65 -10.18 44.28
CA LEU A 117 -1.13 -11.51 43.97
C LEU A 117 -0.80 -11.67 42.49
N VAL A 118 -1.65 -11.13 41.61
CA VAL A 118 -1.50 -11.25 40.16
C VAL A 118 -1.15 -9.89 39.57
N SER A 119 -0.03 -9.83 38.85
CA SER A 119 0.42 -8.60 38.20
C SER A 119 -0.60 -8.10 37.17
N ASP A 120 -0.72 -6.77 37.08
CA ASP A 120 -1.56 -6.07 36.10
C ASP A 120 -1.27 -6.47 34.64
N THR A 121 -0.01 -6.77 34.30
CA THR A 121 0.38 -7.22 32.96
C THR A 121 -0.30 -8.54 32.57
N VAL A 122 -0.28 -9.53 33.45
CA VAL A 122 -0.88 -10.86 33.21
C VAL A 122 -2.40 -10.76 33.13
N LEU A 123 -3.04 -9.95 33.98
CA LEU A 123 -4.49 -9.75 33.93
C LEU A 123 -4.91 -9.08 32.62
N LYS A 124 -4.16 -8.08 32.14
CA LYS A 124 -4.40 -7.41 30.85
C LYS A 124 -4.27 -8.34 29.64
N GLU A 125 -3.47 -9.39 29.74
CA GLU A 125 -3.32 -10.39 28.68
C GLU A 125 -4.46 -11.41 28.65
N ARG A 126 -5.08 -11.71 29.80
CA ARG A 126 -5.98 -12.86 29.97
C ARG A 126 -7.46 -12.50 30.15
N LEU A 127 -7.78 -11.33 30.71
CA LEU A 127 -9.16 -10.91 30.98
C LEU A 127 -9.78 -10.12 29.82
N ASP A 128 -11.11 -10.11 29.78
CA ASP A 128 -11.87 -9.36 28.79
C ASP A 128 -11.75 -7.83 29.02
N PRO A 129 -11.69 -7.00 27.95
CA PRO A 129 -11.59 -5.55 28.09
C PRO A 129 -12.67 -4.89 28.94
N GLU A 130 -13.90 -5.39 28.97
CA GLU A 130 -14.97 -4.84 29.81
C GLU A 130 -14.72 -5.11 31.30
N THR A 131 -14.17 -6.29 31.61
CA THR A 131 -13.71 -6.67 32.94
C THR A 131 -12.59 -5.75 33.41
N LEU A 132 -11.60 -5.52 32.55
CA LEU A 132 -10.45 -4.68 32.86
C LEU A 132 -10.86 -3.23 33.15
N GLU A 133 -11.90 -2.72 32.47
CA GLU A 133 -12.47 -1.40 32.74
C GLU A 133 -13.17 -1.37 34.10
N SER A 134 -13.97 -2.40 34.41
CA SER A 134 -14.66 -2.55 35.70
C SER A 134 -13.67 -2.67 36.89
N LEU A 135 -12.50 -3.27 36.66
CA LEU A 135 -11.41 -3.37 37.63
C LEU A 135 -10.55 -2.10 37.75
N GLY A 136 -10.75 -1.11 36.87
CA GLY A 136 -9.96 0.12 36.83
C GLY A 136 -8.53 -0.06 36.28
N LEU A 137 -8.21 -1.22 35.68
CA LEU A 137 -6.90 -1.50 35.08
C LEU A 137 -6.72 -0.81 33.72
N ILE A 138 -7.84 -0.49 33.05
CA ILE A 138 -7.90 0.32 31.84
C ILE A 138 -8.94 1.43 31.98
N LYS A 139 -8.75 2.53 31.24
CA LYS A 139 -9.67 3.69 31.29
C LYS A 139 -10.94 3.51 30.44
N GLN A 140 -10.86 2.81 29.32
CA GLN A 140 -11.98 2.64 28.38
C GLN A 140 -11.78 1.38 27.51
N SER A 141 -12.69 0.41 27.63
CA SER A 141 -12.68 -0.87 26.90
C SER A 141 -12.68 -0.70 25.39
N GLN A 142 -13.55 0.17 24.86
CA GLN A 142 -13.68 0.39 23.42
C GLN A 142 -12.39 0.90 22.77
N GLN A 143 -11.70 1.86 23.40
CA GLN A 143 -10.43 2.38 22.88
C GLN A 143 -9.32 1.33 22.95
N PHE A 144 -9.31 0.53 24.02
CA PHE A 144 -8.35 -0.56 24.17
C PHE A 144 -8.53 -1.62 23.09
N ASN A 145 -9.77 -2.04 22.83
CA ASN A 145 -10.06 -3.02 21.79
C ASN A 145 -9.73 -2.49 20.39
N GLN A 146 -10.08 -1.23 20.07
CA GLN A 146 -9.67 -0.60 18.81
C GLN A 146 -8.15 -0.58 18.63
N LYS A 147 -7.38 -0.28 19.68
CA LYS A 147 -5.91 -0.34 19.63
C LYS A 147 -5.40 -1.76 19.44
N SER A 148 -5.96 -2.73 20.16
CA SER A 148 -5.62 -4.16 20.04
C SER A 148 -5.84 -4.66 18.61
N VAL A 149 -7.00 -4.38 18.02
CA VAL A 149 -7.31 -4.71 16.62
C VAL A 149 -6.32 -4.05 15.68
N LYS A 150 -6.04 -2.74 15.81
CA LYS A 150 -5.06 -2.03 14.96
C LYS A 150 -3.67 -2.65 15.05
N ILE A 151 -3.21 -3.02 16.24
CA ILE A 151 -1.91 -3.66 16.45
C ILE A 151 -1.88 -5.04 15.82
N LYS A 152 -2.89 -5.88 16.06
CA LYS A 152 -2.99 -7.22 15.43
C LYS A 152 -3.01 -7.09 13.92
N THR A 153 -3.81 -6.19 13.36
CA THR A 153 -3.87 -5.99 11.91
C THR A 153 -2.52 -5.56 11.35
N LYS A 154 -1.83 -4.63 12.04
CA LYS A 154 -0.49 -4.21 11.64
C LYS A 154 0.54 -5.34 11.76
N LEU A 155 0.45 -6.18 12.78
CA LEU A 155 1.39 -7.27 13.01
C LEU A 155 1.23 -8.39 11.97
N PHE A 156 -0.01 -8.74 11.63
CA PHE A 156 -0.29 -9.90 10.77
C PHE A 156 -0.43 -9.57 9.27
N TYR A 157 -0.91 -8.38 8.92
CA TYR A 157 -1.22 -8.04 7.52
C TYR A 157 -0.33 -6.98 6.90
N LYS A 158 0.46 -6.25 7.69
CA LYS A 158 1.39 -5.27 7.12
C LYS A 158 2.60 -6.00 6.54
N GLN A 159 2.64 -6.13 5.21
CA GLN A 159 3.86 -6.55 4.54
C GLN A 159 4.95 -5.50 4.79
N GLN A 160 6.13 -5.95 5.20
CA GLN A 160 7.31 -5.10 5.23
C GLN A 160 7.80 -4.98 3.79
N LYS A 161 7.37 -3.93 3.09
CA LYS A 161 7.86 -3.54 1.78
C LYS A 161 8.30 -2.09 1.86
N PHE A 162 9.50 -1.81 1.38
CA PHE A 162 10.09 -0.49 1.43
C PHE A 162 9.94 0.20 0.09
N ASN A 163 9.04 1.18 0.04
CA ASN A 163 8.66 1.87 -1.19
C ASN A 163 9.46 3.16 -1.39
N LEU A 164 10.04 3.72 -0.32
CA LEU A 164 10.77 4.98 -0.40
C LEU A 164 12.27 4.73 -0.37
N LEU A 165 13.02 5.49 -1.19
CA LEU A 165 14.48 5.36 -1.28
C LEU A 165 15.17 5.50 0.10
N ARG A 166 14.66 6.42 0.94
CA ARG A 166 15.19 6.67 2.29
C ARG A 166 14.97 5.54 3.29
N GLU A 167 14.02 4.63 3.01
CA GLU A 167 13.73 3.51 3.89
C GLU A 167 14.81 2.43 3.74
N GLU A 168 15.22 2.12 2.51
CA GLU A 168 16.25 1.12 2.20
C GLU A 168 17.29 1.64 1.20
N ASN A 169 18.20 2.47 1.70
CA ASN A 169 19.21 3.14 0.87
C ASN A 169 20.12 2.13 0.14
N GLU A 170 20.54 1.04 0.81
CA GLU A 170 21.45 0.06 0.23
C GLU A 170 20.80 -0.73 -0.90
N GLY A 171 19.56 -1.18 -0.71
CA GLY A 171 18.84 -1.96 -1.72
C GLY A 171 18.61 -1.15 -3.00
N TYR A 172 18.13 0.09 -2.89
CA TYR A 172 17.96 0.96 -4.05
C TYR A 172 19.29 1.39 -4.68
N ALA A 173 20.34 1.63 -3.90
CA ALA A 173 21.67 1.95 -4.45
C ALA A 173 22.23 0.78 -5.26
N LYS A 174 22.10 -0.46 -4.77
CA LYS A 174 22.52 -1.66 -5.50
C LYS A 174 21.69 -1.88 -6.75
N LEU A 175 20.38 -1.63 -6.70
CA LEU A 175 19.51 -1.71 -7.88
C LEU A 175 19.94 -0.73 -8.97
N ILE A 176 20.16 0.53 -8.61
CA ILE A 176 20.59 1.56 -9.57
C ILE A 176 21.97 1.23 -10.14
N ALA A 177 22.90 0.75 -9.30
CA ALA A 177 24.23 0.35 -9.76
C ALA A 177 24.18 -0.85 -10.72
N GLU A 178 23.32 -1.84 -10.45
CA GLU A 178 23.10 -3.01 -11.31
C GLU A 178 22.51 -2.63 -12.67
N LEU A 179 21.52 -1.72 -12.69
CA LEU A 179 20.92 -1.21 -13.94
C LEU A 179 21.85 -0.22 -14.67
N GLY A 180 22.76 0.42 -13.95
CA GLY A 180 23.72 1.41 -14.46
C GLY A 180 25.02 0.81 -15.00
N GLN A 181 25.24 -0.51 -14.89
CA GLN A 181 26.45 -1.15 -15.38
C GLN A 181 26.59 -1.08 -16.91
N ASP A 182 27.80 -1.29 -17.41
CA ASP A 182 28.01 -1.39 -18.86
C ASP A 182 27.37 -2.68 -19.37
N LEU A 183 26.49 -2.56 -20.37
CA LEU A 183 25.72 -3.68 -20.92
C LEU A 183 26.48 -4.40 -22.05
N SER A 184 27.79 -4.14 -22.16
CA SER A 184 28.66 -4.80 -23.13
C SER A 184 29.05 -6.22 -22.66
N GLY A 185 28.95 -7.22 -23.56
CA GLY A 185 29.41 -8.60 -23.32
C GLY A 185 28.31 -9.63 -23.04
N ASN A 186 28.54 -10.51 -22.05
CA ASN A 186 27.71 -11.69 -21.71
C ASN A 186 26.51 -11.38 -20.79
N ILE A 187 26.21 -10.11 -20.54
CA ILE A 187 25.14 -9.72 -19.62
C ILE A 187 23.80 -9.86 -20.34
N THR A 188 22.94 -10.76 -19.85
CA THR A 188 21.60 -10.99 -20.41
C THR A 188 20.53 -10.36 -19.52
N SER A 189 19.37 -10.05 -20.11
CA SER A 189 18.19 -9.55 -19.39
C SER A 189 17.78 -10.51 -18.26
N ASP A 190 17.90 -11.82 -18.50
CA ASP A 190 17.55 -12.86 -17.52
C ASP A 190 18.43 -12.82 -16.27
N LEU A 191 19.74 -12.64 -16.44
CA LEU A 191 20.68 -12.56 -15.31
C LEU A 191 20.39 -11.31 -14.46
N ILE A 192 20.16 -10.17 -15.10
CA ILE A 192 19.79 -8.93 -14.40
C ILE A 192 18.44 -9.10 -13.70
N LEU A 193 17.48 -9.78 -14.30
CA LEU A 193 16.19 -10.07 -13.67
C LEU A 193 16.35 -10.94 -12.42
N GLU A 194 17.21 -11.97 -12.46
CA GLU A 194 17.54 -12.77 -11.27
C GLU A 194 18.19 -11.93 -10.17
N ASN A 195 19.11 -11.03 -10.53
CA ASN A 195 19.73 -10.09 -9.59
C ASN A 195 18.68 -9.16 -8.97
N ILE A 196 17.76 -8.59 -9.77
CA ILE A 196 16.66 -7.75 -9.29
C ILE A 196 15.75 -8.53 -8.33
N LYS A 197 15.37 -9.77 -8.66
CA LYS A 197 14.59 -10.65 -7.76
C LYS A 197 15.33 -10.88 -6.44
N SER A 198 16.64 -11.08 -6.48
CA SER A 198 17.46 -11.25 -5.28
C SER A 198 17.48 -9.97 -4.43
N LEU A 199 17.60 -8.79 -5.04
CA LEU A 199 17.56 -7.50 -4.34
C LEU A 199 16.18 -7.24 -3.70
N ILE A 200 15.10 -7.50 -4.43
CA ILE A 200 13.74 -7.41 -3.89
C ILE A 200 13.58 -8.33 -2.67
N GLY A 201 14.04 -9.57 -2.75
CA GLY A 201 13.94 -10.55 -1.66
C GLY A 201 14.84 -10.23 -0.46
N CYS A 202 16.07 -9.77 -0.69
CA CYS A 202 17.02 -9.48 0.38
C CYS A 202 16.70 -8.19 1.14
N PHE A 203 16.25 -7.15 0.43
CA PHE A 203 16.01 -5.82 1.00
C PHE A 203 14.52 -5.50 1.13
N ASN A 204 13.62 -6.44 0.84
CA ASN A 204 12.16 -6.23 0.86
C ASN A 204 11.73 -4.97 0.07
N LEU A 205 12.32 -4.75 -1.10
CA LEU A 205 11.99 -3.59 -1.95
C LEU A 205 10.56 -3.70 -2.48
N ASP A 206 9.89 -2.55 -2.64
CA ASP A 206 8.58 -2.53 -3.28
C ASP A 206 8.71 -2.77 -4.81
N PRO A 207 8.09 -3.81 -5.38
CA PRO A 207 8.20 -4.11 -6.81
C PRO A 207 7.70 -2.99 -7.73
N ASN A 208 6.73 -2.19 -7.30
CA ASN A 208 6.22 -1.08 -8.10
C ASN A 208 7.25 0.06 -8.14
N ARG A 209 7.95 0.29 -7.04
CA ARG A 209 9.05 1.27 -7.01
C ARG A 209 10.26 0.78 -7.79
N VAL A 210 10.58 -0.51 -7.74
CA VAL A 210 11.63 -1.10 -8.56
C VAL A 210 11.32 -0.92 -10.05
N LEU A 211 10.09 -1.19 -10.48
CA LEU A 211 9.65 -0.94 -11.84
C LEU A 211 9.79 0.53 -12.24
N ASP A 212 9.40 1.45 -11.36
CA ASP A 212 9.58 2.88 -11.59
C ASP A 212 11.06 3.27 -11.82
N VAL A 213 11.98 2.70 -11.04
CA VAL A 213 13.44 2.90 -11.21
C VAL A 213 13.94 2.29 -12.53
N ILE A 214 13.45 1.11 -12.93
CA ILE A 214 13.80 0.51 -14.23
C ILE A 214 13.39 1.44 -15.37
N LEU A 215 12.18 2.01 -15.31
CA LEU A 215 11.69 2.95 -16.32
C LEU A 215 12.52 4.24 -16.38
N GLU A 216 12.94 4.78 -15.23
CA GLU A 216 13.82 5.95 -15.18
C GLU A 216 15.20 5.66 -15.78
N VAL A 217 15.78 4.48 -15.51
CA VAL A 217 17.05 4.10 -16.14
C VAL A 217 16.88 3.88 -17.64
N PHE A 218 15.76 3.29 -18.06
CA PHE A 218 15.44 3.12 -19.48
C PHE A 218 15.29 4.48 -20.19
N GLU A 219 14.65 5.46 -19.53
CA GLU A 219 14.55 6.84 -20.01
C GLU A 219 15.93 7.49 -20.20
N CYS A 220 16.87 7.23 -19.29
CA CYS A 220 18.24 7.74 -19.37
C CYS A 220 19.15 6.98 -20.35
N ARG A 221 18.77 5.79 -20.84
CA ARG A 221 19.60 4.92 -21.69
C ARG A 221 18.88 4.50 -22.97
N PRO A 222 18.67 5.43 -23.92
CA PRO A 222 17.94 5.16 -25.16
C PRO A 222 18.68 4.23 -26.14
N GLU A 223 19.96 3.92 -25.91
CA GLU A 223 20.80 3.12 -26.81
C GLU A 223 20.49 1.62 -26.75
N HIS A 224 19.84 1.14 -25.68
CA HIS A 224 19.66 -0.29 -25.40
C HIS A 224 18.18 -0.70 -25.33
N ASP A 225 17.36 -0.26 -26.29
CA ASP A 225 15.91 -0.53 -26.29
C ASP A 225 15.59 -2.03 -26.17
N ASP A 226 16.12 -2.87 -27.06
CA ASP A 226 15.81 -4.31 -27.09
C ASP A 226 16.11 -5.03 -25.77
N PHE A 227 17.18 -4.60 -25.08
CA PHE A 227 17.58 -5.15 -23.78
C PHE A 227 16.54 -4.81 -22.70
N PHE A 228 16.16 -3.53 -22.58
CA PHE A 228 15.19 -3.08 -21.58
C PHE A 228 13.78 -3.59 -21.87
N ILE A 229 13.39 -3.72 -23.15
CA ILE A 229 12.12 -4.31 -23.55
C ILE A 229 12.05 -5.77 -23.09
N SER A 230 13.08 -6.57 -23.39
CA SER A 230 13.14 -7.98 -22.97
C SER A 230 13.10 -8.13 -21.44
N LEU A 231 13.77 -7.22 -20.72
CA LEU A 231 13.75 -7.17 -19.26
C LEU A 231 12.34 -6.82 -18.73
N LEU A 232 11.69 -5.82 -19.31
CA LEU A 232 10.34 -5.38 -18.93
C LEU A 232 9.28 -6.42 -19.26
N GLU A 233 9.34 -7.09 -20.41
CA GLU A 233 8.48 -8.22 -20.76
C GLU A 233 8.56 -9.32 -19.68
N SER A 234 9.79 -9.70 -19.35
CA SER A 234 10.04 -10.75 -18.36
C SER A 234 9.61 -10.33 -16.95
N TYR A 235 9.82 -9.06 -16.58
CA TYR A 235 9.37 -8.51 -15.29
C TYR A 235 7.84 -8.45 -15.21
N MET A 236 7.19 -7.91 -16.23
CA MET A 236 5.73 -7.73 -16.32
C MET A 236 4.98 -9.05 -16.38
N SER A 237 5.59 -10.13 -16.86
CA SER A 237 4.99 -11.48 -16.81
C SER A 237 4.62 -11.93 -15.39
N MET A 238 5.23 -11.34 -14.36
CA MET A 238 4.99 -11.64 -12.95
C MET A 238 4.13 -10.56 -12.25
N CYS A 239 3.77 -9.48 -12.95
CA CYS A 239 3.07 -8.33 -12.42
C CYS A 239 1.68 -8.17 -13.05
N GLU A 240 0.85 -7.34 -12.43
CA GLU A 240 -0.44 -6.97 -13.01
C GLU A 240 -0.23 -6.00 -14.19
N PRO A 241 -0.82 -6.23 -15.38
CA PRO A 241 -0.57 -5.43 -16.59
C PRO A 241 -0.83 -3.92 -16.40
N GLN A 242 -1.85 -3.57 -15.62
CA GLN A 242 -2.24 -2.17 -15.38
C GLN A 242 -1.21 -1.37 -14.57
N THR A 243 -0.30 -2.05 -13.86
CA THR A 243 0.70 -1.40 -13.00
C THR A 243 1.57 -0.44 -13.79
N LEU A 244 2.01 -0.86 -14.98
CA LEU A 244 2.88 -0.08 -15.84
C LEU A 244 2.15 1.17 -16.38
N CYS A 245 0.90 1.01 -16.80
CA CYS A 245 0.02 2.11 -17.21
C CYS A 245 -0.15 3.15 -16.10
N HIS A 246 -0.42 2.68 -14.87
CA HIS A 246 -0.61 3.57 -13.72
C HIS A 246 0.67 4.32 -13.33
N ILE A 247 1.85 3.67 -13.40
CA ILE A 247 3.13 4.32 -13.14
C ILE A 247 3.42 5.40 -14.18
N LEU A 248 3.25 5.09 -15.47
CA LEU A 248 3.41 6.11 -16.52
C LEU A 248 2.39 7.24 -16.38
N GLY A 249 1.13 6.92 -16.13
CA GLY A 249 0.08 7.92 -15.89
C GLY A 249 0.40 8.82 -14.70
N PHE A 250 1.02 8.28 -13.65
CA PHE A 250 1.51 9.06 -12.52
C PHE A 250 2.68 9.97 -12.92
N LYS A 251 3.65 9.48 -13.71
CA LYS A 251 4.74 10.32 -14.25
C LYS A 251 4.21 11.44 -15.15
N PHE A 252 3.26 11.16 -16.05
CA PHE A 252 2.63 12.19 -16.88
C PHE A 252 1.90 13.24 -16.04
N LYS A 253 1.17 12.83 -14.98
CA LYS A 253 0.52 13.75 -14.04
C LYS A 253 1.51 14.61 -13.25
N PHE A 254 2.67 14.08 -12.91
CA PHE A 254 3.71 14.84 -12.22
C PHE A 254 4.18 16.06 -13.04
N TYR A 255 4.29 15.90 -14.36
CA TYR A 255 4.69 17.00 -15.26
C TYR A 255 3.53 17.92 -15.68
N GLN A 256 2.30 17.72 -15.18
CA GLN A 256 1.14 18.58 -15.44
C GLN A 256 1.06 19.81 -14.50
N GLU A 257 1.99 19.95 -13.56
CA GLU A 257 2.09 21.14 -12.70
C GLU A 257 2.40 22.41 -13.53
N PRO A 258 2.00 23.63 -13.08
CA PRO A 258 1.98 24.84 -13.90
C PRO A 258 3.33 25.31 -14.50
N ASN A 259 4.45 24.71 -14.09
CA ASN A 259 5.79 24.95 -14.63
C ASN A 259 6.45 23.68 -15.22
N GLY A 260 5.72 22.57 -15.29
CA GLY A 260 6.20 21.30 -15.80
C GLY A 260 6.09 21.26 -17.32
N GLU A 261 7.23 21.07 -18.00
CA GLU A 261 7.26 20.60 -19.38
C GLU A 261 7.57 19.10 -19.33
N THR A 262 6.74 18.30 -20.01
CA THR A 262 6.94 16.85 -20.05
C THR A 262 8.17 16.53 -20.90
N PRO A 263 9.15 15.78 -20.38
CA PRO A 263 10.37 15.47 -21.12
C PRO A 263 10.12 14.68 -22.41
N SER A 264 10.84 15.01 -23.47
CA SER A 264 10.80 14.26 -24.74
C SER A 264 11.22 12.79 -24.59
N SER A 265 12.06 12.49 -23.59
CA SER A 265 12.49 11.15 -23.22
C SER A 265 11.34 10.30 -22.67
N LEU A 266 10.45 10.87 -21.87
CA LEU A 266 9.25 10.18 -21.38
C LEU A 266 8.29 9.83 -22.51
N TYR A 267 8.06 10.75 -23.46
CA TYR A 267 7.25 10.45 -24.65
C TYR A 267 7.85 9.33 -25.50
N ARG A 268 9.19 9.31 -25.65
CA ARG A 268 9.90 8.22 -26.34
C ARG A 268 9.66 6.88 -25.64
N VAL A 269 9.89 6.80 -24.33
CA VAL A 269 9.69 5.56 -23.56
C VAL A 269 8.24 5.07 -23.69
N ALA A 270 7.27 5.96 -23.50
CA ALA A 270 5.86 5.59 -23.67
C ALA A 270 5.55 5.07 -25.09
N ALA A 271 6.11 5.70 -26.12
CA ALA A 271 5.91 5.28 -27.50
C ALA A 271 6.59 3.93 -27.82
N VAL A 272 7.77 3.64 -27.25
CA VAL A 272 8.41 2.31 -27.36
C VAL A 272 7.54 1.25 -26.67
N LEU A 273 7.04 1.52 -25.47
CA LEU A 273 6.22 0.56 -24.72
C LEU A 273 4.88 0.24 -25.43
N LEU A 274 4.29 1.23 -26.11
CA LEU A 274 3.11 1.04 -26.96
C LEU A 274 3.44 0.19 -28.20
N GLN A 275 4.57 0.46 -28.87
CA GLN A 275 4.98 -0.27 -30.07
C GLN A 275 5.15 -1.78 -29.82
N PHE A 276 5.71 -2.15 -28.66
CA PHE A 276 5.90 -3.54 -28.27
C PHE A 276 4.67 -4.16 -27.56
N ASN A 277 3.55 -3.44 -27.50
CA ASN A 277 2.28 -3.87 -26.86
C ASN A 277 2.44 -4.23 -25.37
N LEU A 278 3.32 -3.55 -24.64
CA LEU A 278 3.43 -3.69 -23.19
C LEU A 278 2.34 -2.90 -22.43
N ILE A 279 1.72 -1.95 -23.13
CA ILE A 279 0.72 -1.02 -22.62
C ILE A 279 -0.34 -0.84 -23.71
N ASP A 280 -1.60 -0.72 -23.29
CA ASP A 280 -2.69 -0.34 -24.19
C ASP A 280 -2.82 1.18 -24.29
N LEU A 281 -3.02 1.68 -25.51
CA LEU A 281 -3.19 3.11 -25.76
C LEU A 281 -4.40 3.67 -25.00
N ASP A 282 -5.50 2.94 -24.96
CA ASP A 282 -6.75 3.38 -24.31
C ASP A 282 -6.55 3.64 -22.81
N ASP A 283 -5.78 2.79 -22.13
CA ASP A 283 -5.47 2.93 -20.71
C ASP A 283 -4.56 4.14 -20.45
N LEU A 284 -3.54 4.33 -21.28
CA LEU A 284 -2.64 5.48 -21.16
C LEU A 284 -3.38 6.78 -21.47
N TYR A 285 -4.26 6.78 -22.47
CA TYR A 285 -4.97 7.96 -22.96
C TYR A 285 -5.81 8.66 -21.88
N VAL A 286 -6.41 7.89 -20.97
CA VAL A 286 -7.21 8.42 -19.84
C VAL A 286 -6.36 9.24 -18.86
N HIS A 287 -5.05 9.02 -18.81
CA HIS A 287 -4.13 9.73 -17.93
C HIS A 287 -3.50 10.98 -18.57
N LEU A 288 -3.59 11.12 -19.89
CA LEU A 288 -3.00 12.24 -20.64
C LEU A 288 -3.90 13.47 -20.62
N LEU A 289 -3.26 14.64 -20.50
CA LEU A 289 -3.91 15.93 -20.66
C LEU A 289 -3.44 16.64 -21.94
N PRO A 290 -4.26 17.58 -22.47
CA PRO A 290 -5.61 17.93 -22.04
C PRO A 290 -6.70 16.92 -22.45
N ALA A 291 -7.84 16.99 -21.76
CA ALA A 291 -9.03 16.21 -22.11
C ALA A 291 -9.58 16.63 -23.48
N ASP A 292 -10.20 15.71 -24.22
CA ASP A 292 -10.61 15.94 -25.62
C ASP A 292 -11.57 17.11 -25.77
N ASN A 293 -12.48 17.28 -24.81
CA ASN A 293 -13.40 18.41 -24.79
C ASN A 293 -12.67 19.76 -24.76
N CYS A 294 -11.54 19.84 -24.05
CA CYS A 294 -10.73 21.05 -23.97
C CYS A 294 -10.03 21.33 -25.31
N ILE A 295 -9.46 20.30 -25.94
CA ILE A 295 -8.84 20.38 -27.28
C ILE A 295 -9.87 20.82 -28.32
N MET A 296 -11.08 20.26 -28.27
CA MET A 296 -12.18 20.63 -29.18
C MET A 296 -12.62 22.09 -29.01
N ASP A 297 -12.70 22.58 -27.77
CA ASP A 297 -13.11 23.95 -27.49
C ASP A 297 -12.05 24.97 -27.87
N GLU A 298 -10.77 24.66 -27.62
CA GLU A 298 -9.63 25.47 -28.06
C GLU A 298 -9.58 25.55 -29.59
N HIS A 299 -9.64 24.39 -30.27
CA HIS A 299 -9.62 24.35 -31.73
C HIS A 299 -10.81 25.10 -32.36
N LYS A 300 -12.00 25.03 -31.76
CA LYS A 300 -13.16 25.82 -32.21
C LYS A 300 -12.90 27.33 -32.08
N ARG A 301 -12.29 27.78 -30.98
CA ARG A 301 -11.92 29.19 -30.78
C ARG A 301 -10.90 29.62 -31.83
N GLU A 302 -9.82 28.87 -32.01
CA GLU A 302 -8.79 29.14 -33.01
C GLU A 302 -9.37 29.22 -34.43
N ILE A 303 -10.26 28.29 -34.82
CA ILE A 303 -10.93 28.33 -36.13
C ILE A 303 -11.78 29.59 -36.27
N VAL A 304 -12.50 30.00 -35.22
CA VAL A 304 -13.33 31.21 -35.25
C VAL A 304 -12.45 32.45 -35.40
N GLU A 305 -11.35 32.54 -34.66
CA GLU A 305 -10.37 33.62 -34.76
C GLU A 305 -9.70 33.67 -36.13
N ALA A 306 -9.22 32.53 -36.64
CA ALA A 306 -8.65 32.42 -37.98
C ALA A 306 -9.66 32.86 -39.06
N LYS A 307 -10.94 32.46 -38.95
CA LYS A 307 -12.01 32.92 -39.84
C LYS A 307 -12.28 34.42 -39.72
N GLN A 308 -12.19 34.99 -38.52
CA GLN A 308 -12.31 36.43 -38.31
C GLN A 308 -11.13 37.20 -38.91
N ILE A 309 -9.91 36.68 -38.79
CA ILE A 309 -8.70 37.23 -39.39
C ILE A 309 -8.80 37.18 -40.92
N VAL A 310 -9.25 36.07 -41.51
CA VAL A 310 -9.51 35.97 -42.95
C VAL A 310 -10.59 36.96 -43.40
N ARG A 311 -11.67 37.14 -42.63
CA ARG A 311 -12.69 38.16 -42.93
C ARG A 311 -12.12 39.58 -42.88
N LYS A 312 -11.28 39.88 -41.89
CA LYS A 312 -10.59 41.18 -41.75
C LYS A 312 -9.59 41.42 -42.90
N LEU A 313 -8.83 40.42 -43.31
CA LEU A 313 -7.92 40.48 -44.46
C LEU A 313 -8.65 40.64 -45.79
N THR A 314 -9.77 39.94 -45.97
CA THR A 314 -10.62 40.06 -47.17
C THR A 314 -11.30 41.43 -47.26
N MET A 315 -11.48 42.12 -46.13
CA MET A 315 -12.03 43.49 -46.05
C MET A 315 -11.01 44.61 -46.31
N VAL A 316 -9.72 44.31 -46.56
CA VAL A 316 -8.73 45.34 -46.90
C VAL A 316 -8.74 45.61 -48.39
N VAL A 317 -9.65 46.50 -48.80
CA VAL A 317 -9.48 47.35 -49.97
C VAL A 317 -9.41 48.80 -49.45
N LEU A 318 -8.26 49.43 -49.71
CA LEU A 318 -7.96 50.88 -49.66
C LEU A 318 -7.87 51.57 -48.27
N SER A 319 -6.69 51.52 -47.64
CA SER A 319 -6.08 52.70 -46.96
C SER A 319 -4.62 52.41 -46.58
N SER A 320 -3.67 53.04 -47.28
CA SER A 320 -2.24 52.77 -47.23
C SER A 320 -1.45 53.66 -46.26
N GLU A 321 -2.00 54.08 -45.12
CA GLU A 321 -1.32 55.07 -44.23
C GLU A 321 -1.27 54.72 -42.73
N LYS A 322 -1.45 53.45 -42.33
CA LYS A 322 -1.30 53.04 -40.92
C LYS A 322 -0.52 51.74 -40.73
N ILE A 323 0.65 51.65 -41.35
CA ILE A 323 1.53 50.48 -41.21
C ILE A 323 2.41 50.59 -39.95
N ASP A 324 2.74 51.80 -39.49
CA ASP A 324 3.76 52.02 -38.43
C ASP A 324 3.29 51.81 -36.98
N GLU A 325 1.99 51.89 -36.68
CA GLU A 325 1.49 51.63 -35.32
C GLU A 325 1.25 50.14 -35.05
N ARG A 326 1.11 49.32 -36.10
CA ARG A 326 0.82 47.87 -36.00
C ARG A 326 2.04 47.02 -35.68
N GLU A 327 3.26 47.51 -35.93
CA GLU A 327 4.48 46.76 -35.61
C GLU A 327 4.82 46.84 -34.11
N LYS A 328 4.50 47.94 -33.43
CA LYS A 328 4.74 48.10 -31.98
C LYS A 328 3.71 47.38 -31.08
N GLU A 329 2.51 47.09 -31.59
CA GLU A 329 1.53 46.26 -30.87
C GLU A 329 1.86 44.76 -31.01
N LYS A 330 2.41 44.33 -32.15
CA LYS A 330 2.87 42.94 -32.36
C LYS A 330 4.01 42.55 -31.43
N GLU A 331 5.00 43.43 -31.22
CA GLU A 331 6.11 43.14 -30.30
C GLU A 331 5.66 43.04 -28.83
N LYS A 332 4.55 43.68 -28.43
CA LYS A 332 4.01 43.59 -27.05
C LYS A 332 3.02 42.42 -26.84
N GLU A 333 2.35 41.95 -27.89
CA GLU A 333 1.53 40.74 -27.83
C GLU A 333 2.38 39.46 -27.91
N GLU A 334 3.53 39.51 -28.59
CA GLU A 334 4.49 38.38 -28.64
C GLU A 334 5.13 38.07 -27.27
N GLU A 335 5.26 39.06 -26.36
CA GLU A 335 5.72 38.84 -24.98
C GLU A 335 4.65 38.31 -24.02
N LYS A 336 3.39 38.21 -24.45
CA LYS A 336 2.25 37.70 -23.63
C LYS A 336 1.52 36.52 -24.27
N VAL A 337 2.20 35.76 -25.11
CA VAL A 337 1.71 34.42 -25.46
C VAL A 337 2.02 33.52 -24.27
N GLU A 338 1.04 33.38 -23.36
CA GLU A 338 0.97 32.23 -22.48
C GLU A 338 1.25 31.00 -23.34
N LYS A 339 2.41 30.34 -23.12
CA LYS A 339 2.75 29.10 -23.84
C LYS A 339 1.51 28.21 -23.77
N PRO A 340 0.93 27.78 -24.91
CA PRO A 340 -0.20 26.86 -24.88
C PRO A 340 0.21 25.66 -24.02
N PRO A 341 -0.69 25.16 -23.17
CA PRO A 341 -0.38 24.11 -22.20
C PRO A 341 0.29 22.94 -22.93
N ASP A 342 1.31 22.35 -22.31
CA ASP A 342 2.02 21.19 -22.86
C ASP A 342 1.02 20.09 -23.21
N ASN A 343 0.69 19.98 -24.49
CA ASN A 343 -0.29 19.05 -25.00
C ASN A 343 0.35 17.67 -25.08
N GLN A 344 0.24 16.90 -24.01
CA GLN A 344 0.90 15.60 -23.88
C GLN A 344 0.48 14.61 -24.98
N LYS A 345 -0.75 14.73 -25.47
CA LYS A 345 -1.25 13.97 -26.61
C LYS A 345 -0.49 14.27 -27.92
N LEU A 346 -0.14 15.53 -28.14
CA LEU A 346 0.65 15.93 -29.32
C LEU A 346 2.11 15.48 -29.18
N GLY A 347 2.69 15.57 -27.96
CA GLY A 347 4.02 15.07 -27.67
C GLY A 347 4.15 13.56 -27.86
N LEU A 348 3.16 12.79 -27.39
CA LEU A 348 3.11 11.34 -27.61
C LEU A 348 2.95 11.00 -29.09
N LEU A 349 2.09 11.73 -29.82
CA LEU A 349 1.92 11.53 -31.26
C LEU A 349 3.20 11.82 -32.03
N GLU A 350 3.95 12.87 -31.67
CA GLU A 350 5.27 13.14 -32.27
C GLU A 350 6.25 11.97 -32.02
N ALA A 351 6.28 11.42 -30.81
CA ALA A 351 7.15 10.31 -30.46
C ALA A 351 6.77 9.01 -31.19
N LEU A 352 5.48 8.66 -31.25
CA LEU A 352 4.98 7.48 -31.99
C LEU A 352 5.34 7.55 -33.47
N LEU A 353 5.18 8.72 -34.09
CA LEU A 353 5.53 8.93 -35.49
C LEU A 353 7.05 8.83 -35.74
N LYS A 354 7.89 9.26 -34.78
CA LYS A 354 9.35 9.10 -34.88
C LYS A 354 9.78 7.64 -34.82
N ILE A 355 9.09 6.83 -34.01
CA ILE A 355 9.35 5.40 -33.85
C ILE A 355 8.78 4.59 -35.04
N GLY A 356 7.78 5.14 -35.74
CA GLY A 356 7.15 4.53 -36.91
C GLY A 356 5.87 3.76 -36.60
N ASP A 357 5.31 3.93 -35.41
CA ASP A 357 4.05 3.30 -35.03
C ASP A 357 2.85 4.10 -35.57
N TRP A 358 2.46 3.76 -36.80
CA TRP A 358 1.35 4.42 -37.48
C TRP A 358 -0.01 4.08 -36.88
N GLN A 359 -0.22 2.85 -36.41
CA GLN A 359 -1.54 2.38 -36.03
C GLN A 359 -2.04 3.10 -34.76
N HIS A 360 -1.18 3.19 -33.75
CA HIS A 360 -1.47 3.94 -32.54
C HIS A 360 -1.53 5.45 -32.82
N ALA A 361 -0.66 5.98 -33.68
CA ALA A 361 -0.71 7.40 -34.06
C ALA A 361 -2.03 7.76 -34.77
N GLN A 362 -2.54 6.89 -35.64
CA GLN A 362 -3.82 7.09 -36.32
C GLN A 362 -4.98 7.08 -35.32
N ASN A 363 -4.99 6.14 -34.36
CA ASN A 363 -6.01 6.10 -33.32
C ASN A 363 -6.06 7.42 -32.51
N ILE A 364 -4.90 8.00 -32.18
CA ILE A 364 -4.85 9.31 -31.51
C ILE A 364 -5.37 10.42 -32.43
N MET A 365 -5.01 10.41 -33.73
CA MET A 365 -5.49 11.40 -34.70
C MET A 365 -7.01 11.35 -34.90
N ASP A 366 -7.60 10.15 -34.89
CA ASP A 366 -9.05 9.96 -35.07
C ASP A 366 -9.87 10.51 -33.89
N GLN A 367 -9.28 10.57 -32.68
CA GLN A 367 -9.91 11.18 -31.50
C GLN A 367 -9.75 12.72 -31.48
N MET A 368 -8.86 13.28 -32.29
CA MET A 368 -8.62 14.72 -32.36
C MET A 368 -9.42 15.39 -33.48
N PRO A 369 -9.67 16.72 -33.39
CA PRO A 369 -10.32 17.43 -34.48
C PRO A 369 -9.56 17.29 -35.80
N PRO A 370 -10.28 17.25 -36.94
CA PRO A 370 -9.65 17.08 -38.24
C PRO A 370 -8.66 18.23 -38.51
N TYR A 371 -7.46 17.89 -38.99
CA TYR A 371 -6.37 18.81 -39.28
C TYR A 371 -5.72 19.52 -38.08
N TYR A 372 -6.17 19.28 -36.84
CA TYR A 372 -5.54 19.86 -35.65
C TYR A 372 -4.10 19.36 -35.50
N ALA A 373 -3.90 18.03 -35.52
CA ALA A 373 -2.57 17.43 -35.46
C ALA A 373 -1.64 17.93 -36.59
N ALA A 374 -2.17 18.11 -37.80
CA ALA A 374 -1.43 18.57 -38.96
C ALA A 374 -1.10 20.07 -38.94
N SER A 375 -1.78 20.87 -38.11
CA SER A 375 -1.48 22.29 -37.91
C SER A 375 -0.12 22.50 -37.24
N HIS A 376 0.29 21.54 -36.40
CA HIS A 376 1.56 21.59 -35.69
C HIS A 376 2.72 21.17 -36.59
N LYS A 377 3.69 22.07 -36.74
CA LYS A 377 4.87 21.89 -37.62
C LYS A 377 5.67 20.63 -37.28
N LEU A 378 5.84 20.30 -35.99
CA LEU A 378 6.63 19.15 -35.55
C LEU A 378 6.00 17.81 -35.98
N ILE A 379 4.67 17.71 -35.86
CA ILE A 379 3.90 16.55 -36.31
C ILE A 379 3.96 16.43 -37.83
N ALA A 380 3.74 17.52 -38.56
CA ALA A 380 3.83 17.52 -40.02
C ALA A 380 5.23 17.08 -40.50
N LEU A 381 6.30 17.55 -39.85
CA LEU A 381 7.67 17.11 -40.13
C LEU A 381 7.88 15.62 -39.84
N ALA A 382 7.32 15.10 -38.74
CA ALA A 382 7.40 13.69 -38.40
C ALA A 382 6.67 12.81 -39.43
N ILE A 383 5.46 13.20 -39.85
CA ILE A 383 4.72 12.53 -40.93
C ILE A 383 5.52 12.57 -42.24
N CYS A 384 6.07 13.73 -42.61
CA CYS A 384 6.91 13.86 -43.81
C CYS A 384 8.13 12.93 -43.77
N LYS A 385 8.79 12.80 -42.62
CA LYS A 385 9.92 11.86 -42.44
C LYS A 385 9.47 10.40 -42.60
N LEU A 386 8.34 10.02 -42.02
CA LEU A 386 7.78 8.67 -42.15
C LEU A 386 7.43 8.35 -43.61
N ILE A 387 6.78 9.28 -44.31
CA ILE A 387 6.48 9.18 -45.75
C ILE A 387 7.77 9.09 -46.57
N HIS A 388 8.79 9.88 -46.23
CA HIS A 388 10.07 9.85 -46.92
C HIS A 388 10.72 8.47 -46.83
N ILE A 389 10.80 7.88 -45.62
CA ILE A 389 11.41 6.56 -45.39
C ILE A 389 10.62 5.46 -46.11
N THR A 390 9.29 5.49 -46.08
CA THR A 390 8.44 4.46 -46.69
C THR A 390 8.46 4.50 -48.22
N ILE A 391 8.55 5.69 -48.83
CA ILE A 391 8.54 5.87 -50.28
C ILE A 391 9.96 5.80 -50.87
N GLU A 392 11.01 5.97 -50.07
CA GLU A 392 12.41 5.90 -50.51
C GLU A 392 12.75 4.73 -51.46
N PRO A 393 12.40 3.45 -51.19
CA PRO A 393 12.72 2.35 -52.10
C PRO A 393 12.03 2.46 -53.46
N LEU A 394 10.79 2.98 -53.50
CA LEU A 394 10.04 3.22 -54.73
C LEU A 394 10.61 4.41 -55.50
N TYR A 395 10.92 5.50 -54.80
CA TYR A 395 11.51 6.69 -55.38
C TYR A 395 12.87 6.39 -56.02
N ARG A 396 13.75 5.67 -55.31
CA ARG A 396 15.03 5.20 -55.86
C ARG A 396 14.86 4.31 -57.09
N ARG A 397 13.81 3.48 -57.14
CA ARG A 397 13.57 2.57 -58.27
C ARG A 397 13.06 3.26 -59.54
N TYR A 398 12.23 4.29 -59.42
CA TYR A 398 11.56 4.93 -60.57
C TYR A 398 12.12 6.30 -60.95
N VAL A 399 12.74 7.01 -60.01
CA VAL A 399 13.36 8.34 -60.23
C VAL A 399 14.89 8.24 -60.19
N GLY A 400 15.45 7.21 -59.56
CA GLY A 400 16.89 6.92 -59.53
C GLY A 400 17.44 6.33 -60.83
N LEU A 401 17.33 7.08 -61.92
CA LEU A 401 18.16 6.99 -63.12
C LEU A 401 18.35 8.43 -63.62
N LEU A 402 19.27 9.16 -62.97
CA LEU A 402 20.05 10.30 -63.49
C LEU A 402 20.86 10.98 -62.36
N HIS A 403 21.82 10.25 -61.78
CA HIS A 403 23.27 10.53 -61.82
C HIS A 403 24.03 9.72 -60.76
#